data_AF-A0A814VVL6-F1
#
_entry.id   AF-A0A814VVL6-F1
#
_cell.length_a   1.000
_cell.length_b   1.000
_cell.length_c   1.000
_cell.angle_alpha   90.00
_cell.angle_beta   90.00
_cell.angle_gamma   90.00
#
_symmetry.space_group_name_H-M   'P 1'
#
loop_
_entity.id
_entity.type
_entity.pdbx_description
1 polymer ?
#
loop_
_entity_poly.entity_id
_entity_poly.type
_entity_poly.pdbx_seq_one_letter_code
_entity_poly.pdbx_strand_id
1 'polypeptide(L)'
;MKGGNNALGCMHLLFDEVKTVGEALHKMEAMTSKFQEAYKEMLDEVTEKHLPTTTCTIFNPDFPDLTKQHLATTALFFFNGVIMQESSKLGIPVIDYNIIMNKPEDYATSVEPSVLGGDKLTDNIIKVVEEHDFKIKRTVIYAGTN
;
A
#
# COMPACT_ATOMS: atom_id res chain seq x y z
N MET A 1 2.31 5.90 9.23
CA MET A 1 1.38 4.98 8.55
C MET A 1 -0.04 5.48 8.71
N LYS A 2 -0.56 6.26 7.75
CA LYS A 2 -2.00 6.62 7.68
C LYS A 2 -2.76 5.68 6.72
N GLY A 3 -2.13 5.25 5.62
CA GLY A 3 -2.78 4.44 4.56
C GLY A 3 -3.38 3.09 4.99
N GLY A 4 -2.68 2.29 5.81
CA GLY A 4 -3.19 0.99 6.28
C GLY A 4 -4.49 1.11 7.10
N ASN A 5 -4.59 2.12 7.96
CA ASN A 5 -5.79 2.37 8.75
C ASN A 5 -6.97 2.85 7.89
N ASN A 6 -6.72 3.57 6.79
CA ASN A 6 -7.76 3.97 5.85
C ASN A 6 -8.30 2.78 5.03
N ALA A 7 -7.43 1.90 4.54
CA ALA A 7 -7.86 0.70 3.80
C ALA A 7 -8.58 -0.32 4.69
N LEU A 8 -8.08 -0.55 5.91
CA LEU A 8 -8.73 -1.40 6.93
C LEU A 8 -10.10 -0.83 7.33
N GLY A 9 -10.22 0.50 7.45
CA GLY A 9 -11.47 1.17 7.77
C GLY A 9 -12.59 0.93 6.75
N CYS A 10 -12.23 0.71 5.48
CA CYS A 10 -13.18 0.44 4.39
C CYS A 10 -13.52 -1.05 4.22
N MET A 11 -12.88 -1.97 4.95
CA MET A 11 -13.11 -3.41 4.75
C MET A 11 -14.54 -3.86 4.99
N HIS A 12 -15.28 -3.18 5.88
CA HIS A 12 -16.68 -3.50 6.14
C HIS A 12 -17.57 -3.28 4.89
N LEU A 13 -17.20 -2.33 4.03
CA LEU A 13 -17.94 -2.00 2.80
C LEU A 13 -17.78 -3.08 1.71
N LEU A 14 -16.78 -3.96 1.84
CA LEU A 14 -16.60 -5.11 0.94
C LEU A 14 -17.68 -6.18 1.12
N PHE A 15 -18.44 -6.12 2.20
CA PHE A 15 -19.54 -7.04 2.51
C PHE A 15 -20.92 -6.44 2.21
N ASP A 16 -20.97 -5.25 1.62
CA ASP A 16 -22.21 -4.63 1.19
C ASP A 16 -22.89 -5.45 0.07
N GLU A 17 -24.20 -5.62 0.17
CA GLU A 17 -24.97 -6.17 -0.95
C GLU A 17 -25.04 -5.18 -2.13
N VAL A 18 -24.89 -5.72 -3.34
CA VAL A 18 -25.02 -5.01 -4.62
C VAL A 18 -25.81 -5.86 -5.61
N LYS A 19 -26.47 -5.23 -6.59
CA LYS A 19 -27.27 -5.95 -7.60
C LYS A 19 -26.46 -6.34 -8.83
N THR A 20 -25.40 -5.60 -9.14
CA THR A 20 -24.54 -5.85 -10.31
C THR A 20 -23.07 -5.63 -9.98
N VAL A 21 -22.18 -6.22 -10.80
CA VAL A 21 -20.74 -5.96 -10.72
C VAL A 21 -20.43 -4.47 -10.97
N GLY A 22 -21.18 -3.80 -11.85
CA GLY A 22 -21.02 -2.37 -12.10
C GLY A 22 -21.30 -1.50 -10.87
N GLU A 23 -22.31 -1.87 -10.07
CA GLU A 23 -22.58 -1.20 -8.79
C GLU A 23 -21.45 -1.40 -7.78
N ALA A 24 -20.89 -2.62 -7.67
CA ALA A 24 -19.71 -2.87 -6.84
C ALA A 24 -18.51 -2.02 -7.28
N LEU A 25 -18.22 -1.96 -8.57
CA LEU A 25 -17.10 -1.18 -9.10
C LEU A 25 -17.31 0.33 -8.88
N HIS A 26 -18.54 0.83 -8.99
CA HIS A 26 -18.84 2.24 -8.68
C HIS A 26 -18.64 2.56 -7.19
N LYS A 27 -19.03 1.65 -6.28
CA LYS A 27 -18.72 1.80 -4.85
C LYS A 27 -17.20 1.77 -4.59
N MET A 28 -16.47 0.86 -5.24
CA MET A 28 -15.01 0.78 -5.15
C MET A 28 -14.33 2.07 -5.65
N GLU A 29 -14.80 2.64 -6.75
CA GLU A 29 -14.31 3.91 -7.27
C GLU A 29 -14.51 5.03 -6.25
N ALA A 30 -15.72 5.18 -5.68
CA ALA A 30 -15.99 6.22 -4.69
C ALA A 30 -15.09 6.12 -3.44
N MET A 31 -14.77 4.90 -2.99
CA MET A 31 -13.83 4.68 -1.88
C MET A 31 -12.39 5.02 -2.27
N THR A 32 -11.97 4.59 -3.47
CA THR A 32 -10.61 4.77 -3.96
C THR A 32 -10.32 6.25 -4.27
N SER A 33 -11.30 6.98 -4.80
CA SER A 33 -11.21 8.42 -5.07
C SER A 33 -11.04 9.24 -3.79
N LYS A 34 -11.77 8.91 -2.71
CA LYS A 34 -11.56 9.53 -1.39
C LYS A 34 -10.18 9.23 -0.82
N PHE A 35 -9.71 7.99 -0.96
CA PHE A 35 -8.36 7.63 -0.57
C PHE A 35 -7.32 8.40 -1.37
N GLN A 36 -7.50 8.54 -2.68
CA GLN A 36 -6.60 9.27 -3.55
C GLN A 36 -6.50 10.75 -3.18
N GLU A 37 -7.62 11.40 -2.89
CA GLU A 37 -7.64 12.79 -2.42
C GLU A 37 -6.80 12.94 -1.13
N ALA A 38 -7.10 12.14 -0.10
CA ALA A 38 -6.36 12.17 1.15
C ALA A 38 -4.88 11.77 1.01
N TYR A 39 -4.57 10.84 0.12
CA TYR A 39 -3.20 10.39 -0.12
C TYR A 39 -2.37 11.46 -0.85
N LYS A 40 -2.98 12.19 -1.78
CA LYS A 40 -2.35 13.33 -2.46
C LYS A 40 -2.04 14.46 -1.48
N GLU A 41 -3.01 14.86 -0.65
CA GLU A 41 -2.79 15.88 0.38
C GLU A 41 -1.62 15.51 1.30
N MET A 42 -1.57 14.24 1.74
CA MET A 42 -0.47 13.74 2.56
C MET A 42 0.88 13.77 1.81
N LEU A 43 0.91 13.40 0.54
CA LEU A 43 2.14 13.45 -0.26
C LEU A 43 2.61 14.89 -0.48
N ASP A 44 1.70 15.83 -0.72
CA ASP A 44 2.02 17.25 -0.87
C ASP A 44 2.66 17.76 0.44
N GLU A 45 2.05 17.52 1.60
CA GLU A 45 2.59 17.91 2.92
C GLU A 45 3.98 17.33 3.22
N VAL A 46 4.22 16.06 2.86
CA VAL A 46 5.51 15.38 3.11
C VAL A 46 6.58 15.89 2.16
N THR A 47 6.25 16.08 0.89
CA THR A 47 7.24 16.51 -0.13
C THR A 47 7.60 17.98 -0.03
N GLU A 48 6.74 18.82 0.54
CA GLU A 48 7.05 20.20 0.94
C GLU A 48 8.21 20.30 1.94
N LYS A 49 8.56 19.21 2.64
CA LYS A 49 9.72 19.19 3.55
C LYS A 49 11.05 19.12 2.81
N HIS A 50 11.04 18.87 1.50
CA HIS A 50 12.25 18.75 0.66
C HIS A 50 13.27 17.73 1.16
N LEU A 51 12.80 16.67 1.86
CA LEU A 51 13.62 15.56 2.31
C LEU A 51 13.49 14.37 1.34
N PRO A 52 14.54 13.52 1.23
CA PRO A 52 14.44 12.23 0.59
C PRO A 52 13.20 11.48 1.10
N THR A 53 12.31 11.11 0.18
CA THR A 53 11.00 10.53 0.49
C THR A 53 10.85 9.24 -0.29
N THR A 54 10.27 8.23 0.33
CA THR A 54 9.83 6.99 -0.32
C THR A 54 8.44 6.66 0.18
N THR A 55 7.63 5.99 -0.64
CA THR A 55 6.32 5.47 -0.23
C THR A 55 6.37 3.95 -0.13
N CYS A 56 5.34 3.33 0.41
CA CYS A 56 5.19 1.88 0.36
C CYS A 56 3.76 1.48 0.02
N THR A 57 3.58 0.38 -0.71
CA THR A 57 2.27 -0.23 -0.90
C THR A 57 1.72 -0.79 0.42
N ILE A 58 0.43 -1.10 0.41
CA ILE A 58 -0.24 -1.81 1.49
C ILE A 58 -0.11 -3.31 1.20
N PHE A 59 0.37 -4.07 2.18
CA PHE A 59 0.49 -5.52 2.07
C PHE A 59 -0.84 -6.23 2.29
N ASN A 60 -0.99 -7.41 1.70
CA ASN A 60 -2.15 -8.26 1.91
C ASN A 60 -2.27 -8.69 3.38
N PRO A 61 -3.50 -8.78 3.92
CA PRO A 61 -3.69 -9.43 5.22
C PRO A 61 -3.40 -10.93 5.14
N ASP A 62 -3.32 -11.59 6.29
CA ASP A 62 -3.24 -13.05 6.44
C ASP A 62 -4.45 -13.56 7.22
N PHE A 63 -5.63 -13.50 6.59
CA PHE A 63 -6.87 -13.97 7.20
C PHE A 63 -7.06 -15.49 7.02
N PRO A 64 -7.49 -16.21 8.07
CA PRO A 64 -7.81 -17.63 7.95
C PRO A 64 -9.09 -17.88 7.12
N ASP A 65 -10.00 -16.90 7.04
CA ASP A 65 -11.18 -16.96 6.18
C ASP A 65 -10.79 -16.61 4.73
N LEU A 66 -10.85 -17.60 3.84
CA LEU A 66 -10.44 -17.46 2.45
C LEU A 66 -11.29 -16.45 1.67
N THR A 67 -12.59 -16.35 1.95
CA THR A 67 -13.45 -15.37 1.27
C THR A 67 -13.05 -13.96 1.65
N LYS A 68 -12.87 -13.70 2.96
CA LYS A 68 -12.37 -12.42 3.47
C LYS A 68 -10.97 -12.11 2.94
N GLN A 69 -10.09 -13.10 2.88
CA GLN A 69 -8.74 -12.98 2.34
C GLN A 69 -8.75 -12.51 0.88
N HIS A 70 -9.55 -13.18 0.04
CA HIS A 70 -9.65 -12.85 -1.39
C HIS A 70 -10.29 -11.48 -1.61
N LEU A 71 -11.34 -11.14 -0.87
CA LEU A 71 -11.98 -9.82 -0.97
C LEU A 71 -11.02 -8.70 -0.58
N ALA A 72 -10.33 -8.83 0.56
CA ALA A 72 -9.38 -7.83 1.02
C ALA A 72 -8.20 -7.67 0.05
N THR A 73 -7.59 -8.77 -0.39
CA THR A 73 -6.51 -8.76 -1.39
C THR A 73 -6.95 -8.10 -2.69
N THR A 74 -8.16 -8.41 -3.17
CA THR A 74 -8.70 -7.83 -4.41
C THR A 74 -8.91 -6.32 -4.26
N ALA A 75 -9.51 -5.88 -3.15
CA ALA A 75 -9.74 -4.46 -2.90
C ALA A 75 -8.43 -3.67 -2.79
N LEU A 76 -7.39 -4.25 -2.18
CA LEU A 76 -6.09 -3.60 -2.02
C LEU A 76 -5.41 -3.25 -3.34
N PHE A 77 -5.70 -3.94 -4.45
CA PHE A 77 -5.18 -3.54 -5.76
C PHE A 77 -5.59 -2.12 -6.17
N PHE A 78 -6.80 -1.68 -5.81
CA PHE A 78 -7.27 -0.33 -6.13
C PHE A 78 -6.49 0.73 -5.33
N PHE A 79 -6.30 0.49 -4.03
CA PHE A 79 -5.53 1.40 -3.16
C PHE A 79 -4.04 1.42 -3.52
N ASN A 80 -3.44 0.26 -3.78
CA ASN A 80 -2.05 0.16 -4.23
C ASN A 80 -1.85 0.79 -5.61
N GLY A 81 -2.87 0.71 -6.49
CA GLY A 81 -2.90 1.44 -7.75
C GLY A 81 -2.79 2.95 -7.56
N VAL A 82 -3.52 3.52 -6.60
CA VAL A 82 -3.42 4.94 -6.22
C VAL A 82 -2.02 5.28 -5.71
N ILE A 83 -1.48 4.49 -4.77
CA ILE A 83 -0.13 4.72 -4.21
C ILE A 83 0.91 4.75 -5.33
N MET A 84 0.86 3.75 -6.22
CA MET A 84 1.77 3.65 -7.36
C MET A 84 1.61 4.83 -8.31
N GLN A 85 0.37 5.21 -8.65
CA GLN A 85 0.09 6.31 -9.55
C GLN A 85 0.58 7.66 -9.01
N GLU A 86 0.24 8.00 -7.75
CA GLU A 86 0.63 9.28 -7.17
C GLU A 86 2.14 9.36 -6.89
N SER A 87 2.76 8.26 -6.45
CA SER A 87 4.22 8.22 -6.28
C SER A 87 4.93 8.38 -7.64
N SER A 88 4.40 7.79 -8.70
CA SER A 88 4.92 7.90 -10.06
C SER A 88 4.83 9.32 -10.62
N LYS A 89 3.75 10.05 -10.35
CA LYS A 89 3.59 11.46 -10.76
C LYS A 89 4.66 12.36 -10.14
N LEU A 90 5.09 12.05 -8.92
CA LEU A 90 6.11 12.81 -8.19
C LEU A 90 7.53 12.30 -8.45
N GLY A 91 7.69 11.14 -9.09
CA GLY A 91 8.99 10.51 -9.34
C GLY A 91 9.65 9.99 -8.07
N ILE A 92 8.84 9.58 -7.08
CA ILE A 92 9.29 9.09 -5.77
C ILE A 92 9.44 7.56 -5.83
N PRO A 93 10.47 6.96 -5.20
CA PRO A 93 10.60 5.51 -5.10
C PRO A 93 9.47 4.89 -4.29
N VAL A 94 9.15 3.64 -4.59
CA VAL A 94 8.10 2.88 -3.90
C VAL A 94 8.69 1.56 -3.39
N ILE A 95 8.51 1.30 -2.11
CA ILE A 95 8.75 -0.03 -1.53
C ILE A 95 7.47 -0.86 -1.73
N ASP A 96 7.52 -1.90 -2.55
CA ASP A 96 6.36 -2.79 -2.72
C ASP A 96 6.25 -3.76 -1.55
N TYR A 97 5.67 -3.26 -0.47
CA TYR A 97 5.52 -4.00 0.78
C TYR A 97 4.63 -5.24 0.60
N ASN A 98 3.70 -5.21 -0.37
CA ASN A 98 2.87 -6.35 -0.72
C ASN A 98 3.66 -7.54 -1.28
N ILE A 99 4.73 -7.30 -2.03
CA ILE A 99 5.62 -8.38 -2.50
C ILE A 99 6.53 -8.87 -1.38
N ILE A 100 6.94 -7.97 -0.49
CA ILE A 100 7.86 -8.25 0.62
C ILE A 100 7.22 -9.17 1.67
N MET A 101 5.95 -8.91 2.01
CA MET A 101 5.14 -9.70 2.95
C MET A 101 4.54 -10.92 2.22
N ASN A 102 5.32 -11.99 2.12
CA ASN A 102 5.01 -13.14 1.27
C ASN A 102 5.10 -14.50 1.95
N LYS A 103 5.38 -14.53 3.26
CA LYS A 103 5.42 -15.74 4.07
C LYS A 103 4.52 -15.61 5.30
N PRO A 104 3.92 -16.70 5.79
CA PRO A 104 3.12 -16.67 7.02
C PRO A 104 3.90 -16.13 8.23
N GLU A 105 5.22 -16.40 8.32
CA GLU A 105 6.04 -15.94 9.43
C GLU A 105 6.27 -14.42 9.44
N ASP A 106 5.94 -13.73 8.34
CA ASP A 106 6.01 -12.27 8.26
C ASP A 106 4.90 -11.59 9.08
N TYR A 107 3.92 -12.34 9.58
CA TYR A 107 2.74 -11.82 10.26
C TYR A 107 2.72 -12.18 11.75
N ALA A 108 2.53 -11.20 12.62
CA ALA A 108 2.26 -11.42 14.05
C ALA A 108 0.76 -11.68 14.28
N THR A 109 -0.07 -11.01 13.49
CA THR A 109 -1.52 -11.18 13.42
C THR A 109 -1.96 -11.07 11.95
N SER A 110 -3.23 -11.32 11.65
CA SER A 110 -3.75 -11.23 10.28
C SER A 110 -3.59 -9.86 9.60
N VAL A 111 -3.23 -8.80 10.32
CA VAL A 111 -3.05 -7.44 9.74
C VAL A 111 -1.82 -6.72 10.25
N GLU A 112 -1.07 -7.32 11.18
CA GLU A 112 0.14 -6.72 11.75
C GLU A 112 1.38 -7.54 11.40
N PRO A 113 2.46 -6.90 10.96
CA PRO A 113 3.70 -7.59 10.66
C PRO A 113 4.34 -8.15 11.94
N SER A 114 5.03 -9.27 11.81
CA SER A 114 5.95 -9.80 12.79
C SER A 114 7.26 -9.02 12.79
N VAL A 115 8.17 -9.36 13.70
CA VAL A 115 9.55 -8.85 13.68
C VAL A 115 10.22 -9.20 12.34
N LEU A 116 10.05 -10.43 11.85
CA LEU A 116 10.62 -10.86 10.57
C LEU A 116 10.03 -10.08 9.38
N GLY A 117 8.73 -9.82 9.38
CA GLY A 117 8.10 -8.98 8.36
C GLY A 117 8.60 -7.52 8.40
N GLY A 118 8.76 -6.98 9.61
CA GLY A 118 9.33 -5.64 9.82
C GLY A 118 10.80 -5.52 9.41
N ASP A 119 11.60 -6.56 9.63
CA ASP A 119 13.01 -6.60 9.21
C ASP A 119 13.11 -6.51 7.69
N LYS A 120 12.27 -7.25 6.94
CA LYS A 120 12.26 -7.17 5.47
C LYS A 120 11.90 -5.77 4.95
N LEU A 121 10.98 -5.06 5.62
CA LEU A 121 10.68 -3.67 5.29
C LEU A 121 11.89 -2.78 5.55
N THR A 122 12.54 -2.96 6.70
CA THR A 122 13.73 -2.20 7.10
C THR A 122 14.87 -2.38 6.10
N ASP A 123 15.13 -3.60 5.65
CA ASP A 123 16.13 -3.89 4.61
C ASP A 123 15.86 -3.11 3.32
N ASN A 124 14.59 -2.98 2.92
CA ASN A 124 14.23 -2.21 1.73
C ASN A 124 14.31 -0.70 1.95
N ILE A 125 14.06 -0.21 3.17
CA ILE A 125 14.32 1.19 3.52
C ILE A 125 15.83 1.49 3.41
N ILE A 126 16.68 0.60 3.91
CA ILE A 126 18.14 0.73 3.80
C ILE A 126 18.57 0.78 2.33
N LYS A 127 18.09 -0.16 1.50
CA LYS A 127 18.37 -0.17 0.05
C LYS A 127 17.95 1.13 -0.64
N VAL A 128 16.78 1.66 -0.30
CA VAL A 128 16.32 2.96 -0.83
C VAL A 128 17.29 4.08 -0.43
N VAL A 129 17.72 4.13 0.83
CA VAL A 129 18.65 5.16 1.32
C VAL A 129 20.03 5.05 0.67
N GLU A 130 20.53 3.83 0.47
CA GLU A 130 21.88 3.58 -0.05
C GLU A 130 21.98 3.63 -1.57
N GLU A 131 20.94 3.19 -2.28
CA GLU A 131 20.99 2.95 -3.73
C GLU A 131 20.17 3.95 -4.56
N HIS A 132 19.17 4.63 -3.97
CA HIS A 132 18.31 5.53 -4.74
C HIS A 132 18.93 6.93 -4.92
N ASP A 133 19.04 7.39 -6.17
CA ASP A 133 19.44 8.76 -6.45
C ASP A 133 18.24 9.73 -6.36
N PHE A 134 18.01 10.28 -5.16
CA PHE A 134 16.96 11.27 -4.89
C PHE A 134 17.09 12.59 -5.66
N LYS A 135 18.20 12.83 -6.39
CA LYS A 135 18.34 14.01 -7.25
C LYS A 135 17.56 13.86 -8.56
N ILE A 136 17.24 12.62 -8.95
CA ILE A 136 16.52 12.31 -10.17
C ILE A 136 15.07 12.01 -9.80
N LYS A 137 14.12 12.72 -10.45
CA LYS A 137 12.69 12.41 -10.32
C LYS A 137 12.35 11.15 -11.11
N ARG A 138 12.62 9.98 -10.54
CA ARG A 138 12.35 8.67 -11.12
C ARG A 138 11.81 7.72 -10.07
N THR A 139 10.63 7.17 -10.33
CA THR A 139 10.10 6.09 -9.53
C THR A 139 10.82 4.78 -9.83
N VAL A 140 11.34 4.16 -8.78
CA VAL A 140 11.95 2.83 -8.76
C VAL A 140 11.19 2.00 -7.73
N ILE A 141 10.87 0.75 -8.08
CA ILE A 141 10.19 -0.18 -7.19
C ILE A 141 11.23 -1.05 -6.48
N TYR A 142 11.21 -1.03 -5.15
CA TYR A 142 12.03 -1.87 -4.28
C TYR A 142 11.16 -2.99 -3.71
N ALA A 143 11.49 -4.24 -4.03
CA ALA A 143 10.69 -5.41 -3.65
C ALA A 143 11.54 -6.65 -3.30
N GLY A 144 12.86 -6.50 -3.16
CA GLY A 144 13.79 -7.62 -2.98
C GLY A 144 14.14 -7.84 -1.52
N THR A 145 14.02 -9.08 -1.03
CA THR A 145 14.72 -9.53 0.19
C THR A 145 16.08 -10.06 -0.24
N ASN A 146 17.16 -9.60 0.42
CA ASN A 146 18.48 -10.22 0.22
C ASN A 146 18.50 -11.68 0.67
#